data_AF-A0A541BVP8-F1
#
_entry.id   AF-A0A541BVP8-F1
#
_cell.length_a   1.000
_cell.length_b   1.000
_cell.length_c   1.000
_cell.angle_alpha   90.00
_cell.angle_beta   90.00
_cell.angle_gamma   90.00
#
_symmetry.space_group_name_H-M   'P 1'
#
loop_
_entity.id
_entity.type
_entity.pdbx_description
1 polymer ?
#
loop_
_entity_poly.entity_id
_entity_poly.type
_entity_poly.pdbx_seq_one_letter_code
_entity_poly.pdbx_strand_id
1 'polypeptide(L)'
;MPEVTDGFDVAREMGEAAKAVMDRLMADYATLSKDEVRELEDLAWDLQSQAARIRTLAVGALLAEAQTSVEAINRETRRARKAIRDIAKVRQAIAIGAALLTVASAIATKNPAGLKPAFDALKDTLKEPAKALGKTIVKKVTG
;
A
#
# COMPACT_ATOMS: atom_id res chain seq x y z
N MET A 1 16.47 -19.56 10.63
CA MET A 1 16.76 -18.23 10.01
C MET A 1 15.43 -17.54 9.73
N PRO A 2 14.95 -16.66 10.62
CA PRO A 2 13.65 -15.97 10.48
C PRO A 2 13.68 -14.71 9.59
N GLU A 3 14.83 -14.05 9.42
CA GLU A 3 14.89 -12.73 8.77
C GLU A 3 14.56 -12.73 7.27
N VAL A 4 14.85 -13.83 6.57
CA VAL A 4 14.53 -13.97 5.14
C VAL A 4 13.04 -14.30 4.95
N THR A 5 12.45 -15.11 5.84
CA THR A 5 11.01 -15.44 5.79
C THR A 5 10.14 -14.20 5.99
N ASP A 6 10.59 -13.25 6.81
CA ASP A 6 9.91 -11.97 7.03
C ASP A 6 9.73 -11.18 5.72
N GLY A 7 10.79 -11.12 4.89
CA GLY A 7 10.76 -10.46 3.59
C GLY A 7 9.81 -11.16 2.62
N PHE A 8 9.81 -12.50 2.59
CA PHE A 8 8.87 -13.29 1.80
C PHE A 8 7.41 -13.03 2.19
N ASP A 9 7.11 -12.98 3.49
CA ASP A 9 5.76 -12.76 3.98
C ASP A 9 5.23 -11.37 3.67
N VAL A 10 6.04 -10.34 3.91
CA VAL A 10 5.67 -8.96 3.57
C VAL A 10 5.48 -8.81 2.05
N ALA A 11 6.40 -9.36 1.25
CA ALA A 11 6.29 -9.34 -0.20
C ALA A 11 5.01 -10.03 -0.70
N ARG A 12 4.65 -11.18 -0.10
CA ARG A 12 3.42 -11.89 -0.44
C ARG A 12 2.19 -11.03 -0.21
N GLU A 13 2.08 -10.38 0.97
CA GLU A 13 0.93 -9.52 1.26
C GLU A 13 0.88 -8.28 0.36
N MET A 14 2.03 -7.69 0.00
CA MET A 14 2.08 -6.56 -0.94
C MET A 14 1.64 -6.97 -2.36
N GLY A 15 2.06 -8.14 -2.85
CA GLY A 15 1.59 -8.66 -4.14
C GLY A 15 0.09 -8.97 -4.14
N GLU A 16 -0.44 -9.48 -3.04
CA GLU A 16 -1.89 -9.67 -2.86
C GLU A 16 -2.67 -8.35 -2.84
N ALA A 17 -2.05 -7.28 -2.35
CA ALA A 17 -2.63 -5.95 -2.41
C ALA A 17 -2.59 -5.36 -3.83
N ALA A 18 -1.48 -5.54 -4.56
CA ALA A 18 -1.39 -5.18 -5.98
C ALA A 18 -2.49 -5.85 -6.80
N LYS A 19 -2.72 -7.15 -6.58
CA LYS A 19 -3.83 -7.88 -7.19
C LYS A 19 -5.18 -7.26 -6.87
N ALA A 20 -5.45 -6.88 -5.62
CA ALA A 20 -6.72 -6.26 -5.27
C ALA A 20 -6.94 -4.89 -5.92
N VAL A 21 -5.87 -4.11 -6.14
CA VAL A 21 -5.95 -2.87 -6.94
C VAL A 21 -6.32 -3.18 -8.38
N MET A 22 -5.68 -4.18 -8.99
CA MET A 22 -6.01 -4.63 -10.35
C MET A 22 -7.43 -5.18 -10.47
N ASP A 23 -7.88 -5.99 -9.51
CA ASP A 23 -9.25 -6.52 -9.47
C ASP A 23 -10.27 -5.36 -9.41
N ARG A 24 -9.96 -4.29 -8.64
CA ARG A 24 -10.81 -3.09 -8.56
C ARG A 24 -10.86 -2.33 -9.88
N LEU A 25 -9.70 -2.15 -10.53
CA LEU A 25 -9.63 -1.56 -11.87
C LEU A 25 -10.54 -2.32 -12.85
N MET A 26 -10.40 -3.64 -12.90
CA MET A 26 -11.15 -4.47 -13.84
C MET A 26 -12.65 -4.47 -13.56
N ALA A 27 -13.05 -4.47 -12.28
CA ALA A 27 -14.46 -4.43 -11.89
C ALA A 27 -15.16 -3.12 -12.30
N ASP A 28 -14.45 -2.00 -12.24
CA ASP A 28 -15.03 -0.68 -12.49
C ASP A 28 -14.71 -0.11 -13.88
N TYR A 29 -13.86 -0.78 -14.68
CA TYR A 29 -13.18 -0.22 -15.86
C TYR A 29 -14.06 0.65 -16.76
N ALA A 30 -15.29 0.20 -17.06
CA ALA A 30 -16.23 0.91 -17.94
C ALA A 30 -16.73 2.26 -17.38
N THR A 31 -16.62 2.47 -16.06
CA THR A 31 -17.11 3.65 -15.33
C THR A 31 -16.01 4.62 -14.93
N LEU A 32 -14.75 4.22 -15.09
CA LEU A 32 -13.59 5.01 -14.68
C LEU A 32 -13.23 6.05 -15.72
N SER A 33 -12.71 7.19 -15.25
CA SER A 33 -11.99 8.10 -16.12
C SER A 33 -10.64 7.52 -16.56
N LYS A 34 -10.08 8.04 -17.65
CA LYS A 34 -8.74 7.61 -18.13
C LYS A 34 -7.65 7.82 -17.07
N ASP A 35 -7.77 8.89 -16.29
CA ASP A 35 -6.82 9.20 -15.21
C ASP A 35 -6.94 8.19 -14.07
N GLU A 36 -8.16 7.82 -13.67
CA GLU A 36 -8.38 6.79 -12.64
C GLU A 36 -7.95 5.39 -13.10
N VAL A 37 -8.14 5.05 -14.38
CA VAL A 37 -7.61 3.82 -14.98
C VAL A 37 -6.10 3.78 -14.84
N ARG A 38 -5.43 4.82 -15.34
CA ARG A 38 -3.97 4.91 -15.31
C ARG A 38 -3.42 4.86 -13.88
N GLU A 39 -4.05 5.59 -12.96
CA GLU A 39 -3.58 5.64 -11.57
C GLU A 39 -3.69 4.27 -10.88
N LEU A 40 -4.76 3.52 -11.12
CA LEU A 40 -4.88 2.15 -10.60
C LEU A 40 -3.90 1.17 -11.27
N GLU A 41 -3.68 1.28 -12.58
CA GLU A 41 -2.69 0.48 -13.30
C GLU A 41 -1.29 0.72 -12.73
N ASP A 42 -0.87 1.99 -12.65
CA ASP A 42 0.44 2.39 -12.12
C ASP A 42 0.61 1.89 -10.68
N LEU A 43 -0.40 2.06 -9.82
CA LEU A 43 -0.37 1.54 -8.44
C LEU A 43 -0.23 0.01 -8.37
N ALA A 44 -0.96 -0.73 -9.21
CA ALA A 44 -0.88 -2.19 -9.23
C ALA A 44 0.51 -2.66 -9.69
N TRP A 45 1.05 -2.07 -10.75
CA TRP A 45 2.38 -2.41 -11.27
C TRP A 45 3.49 -2.06 -10.28
N ASP A 46 3.43 -0.87 -9.69
CA ASP A 46 4.43 -0.42 -8.73
C ASP A 46 4.42 -1.26 -7.45
N LEU A 47 3.24 -1.56 -6.91
CA LEU A 47 3.11 -2.46 -5.75
C LEU A 47 3.69 -3.85 -6.05
N GLN A 48 3.43 -4.39 -7.24
CA GLN A 48 3.96 -5.68 -7.65
C GLN A 48 5.50 -5.64 -7.80
N SER A 49 6.04 -4.55 -8.35
CA SER A 49 7.47 -4.30 -8.47
C SER A 49 8.14 -4.21 -7.10
N GLN A 50 7.54 -3.47 -6.15
CA GLN A 50 8.06 -3.39 -4.78
C GLN A 50 7.96 -4.73 -4.07
N ALA A 51 6.87 -5.49 -4.24
CA ALA A 51 6.75 -6.84 -3.68
C ALA A 51 7.88 -7.75 -4.17
N ALA A 52 8.21 -7.72 -5.47
CA ALA A 52 9.33 -8.49 -6.02
C ALA A 52 10.68 -8.08 -5.41
N ARG A 53 10.90 -6.78 -5.17
CA ARG A 53 12.11 -6.26 -4.50
C ARG A 53 12.19 -6.70 -3.05
N ILE A 54 11.08 -6.61 -2.30
CA ILE A 54 11.02 -6.96 -0.88
C ILE A 54 11.28 -8.46 -0.65
N ARG A 55 10.86 -9.32 -1.59
CA ARG A 55 10.93 -10.78 -1.45
C ARG A 55 12.32 -11.30 -1.11
N THR A 56 13.38 -10.63 -1.57
CA THR A 56 14.77 -11.04 -1.37
C THR A 56 15.47 -10.28 -0.24
N LEU A 57 14.77 -9.37 0.46
CA LEU A 57 15.33 -8.57 1.53
C LEU A 57 15.18 -9.25 2.90
N ALA A 58 16.23 -9.19 3.71
CA ALA A 58 16.13 -9.37 5.15
C ALA A 58 15.57 -8.08 5.76
N VAL A 59 14.27 -8.06 6.08
CA VAL A 59 13.58 -6.85 6.55
C VAL A 59 13.52 -6.72 8.07
N GLY A 60 13.84 -7.77 8.82
CA GLY A 60 13.71 -7.78 10.29
C GLY A 60 14.41 -6.61 10.99
N ALA A 61 15.69 -6.36 10.68
CA ALA A 61 16.46 -5.25 11.27
C ALA A 61 15.87 -3.87 10.93
N LEU A 62 15.42 -3.69 9.69
CA LEU A 62 14.75 -2.47 9.23
C LEU A 62 13.47 -2.20 10.02
N LEU A 63 12.65 -3.23 10.19
CA LEU A 63 11.37 -3.13 10.89
C LEU A 63 11.58 -2.82 12.38
N ALA A 64 12.58 -3.45 13.01
CA ALA A 64 12.96 -3.17 14.39
C ALA A 64 13.37 -1.69 14.58
N GLU A 65 14.20 -1.15 13.68
CA GLU A 65 14.60 0.27 13.71
C GLU A 65 13.41 1.21 13.52
N ALA A 66 12.49 0.85 12.63
CA ALA A 66 11.24 1.57 12.41
C ALA A 66 10.18 1.34 13.50
N GLN A 67 10.52 0.62 14.59
CA GLN A 67 9.61 0.27 15.69
C GLN A 67 8.29 -0.34 15.19
N THR A 68 8.37 -1.17 14.16
CA THR A 68 7.24 -1.83 13.49
C THR A 68 7.49 -3.34 13.43
N SER A 69 6.45 -4.17 13.40
CA SER A 69 6.58 -5.63 13.29
C SER A 69 6.07 -6.15 11.95
N VAL A 70 6.59 -7.31 11.52
CA VAL A 70 6.11 -8.02 10.32
C VAL A 70 4.61 -8.31 10.44
N GLU A 71 4.15 -8.75 11.61
CA GLU A 71 2.74 -9.02 11.87
C GLU A 71 1.89 -7.77 11.73
N ALA A 72 2.39 -6.62 12.19
CA ALA A 72 1.70 -5.34 12.08
C ALA A 72 1.58 -4.92 10.60
N ILE A 73 2.67 -4.97 9.84
CA ILE A 73 2.64 -4.71 8.38
C ILE A 73 1.63 -5.63 7.71
N ASN A 74 1.78 -6.95 7.90
CA ASN A 74 0.93 -7.94 7.25
C ASN A 74 -0.56 -7.78 7.63
N ARG A 75 -0.85 -7.47 8.89
CA ARG A 75 -2.23 -7.22 9.34
C ARG A 75 -2.84 -6.01 8.66
N GLU A 76 -2.14 -4.88 8.64
CA GLU A 76 -2.67 -3.67 8.02
C GLU A 76 -2.72 -3.77 6.49
N THR A 77 -1.77 -4.46 5.85
CA THR A 77 -1.83 -4.77 4.41
C THR A 77 -3.04 -5.63 4.08
N ARG A 78 -3.36 -6.66 4.89
CA ARG A 78 -4.59 -7.45 4.72
C ARG A 78 -5.86 -6.62 4.90
N ARG A 79 -5.87 -5.71 5.89
CA ARG A 79 -6.99 -4.77 6.09
C ARG A 79 -7.16 -3.85 4.89
N ALA A 80 -6.07 -3.32 4.36
CA ALA A 80 -6.07 -2.47 3.17
C ALA A 80 -6.58 -3.21 1.93
N ARG A 81 -6.09 -4.43 1.71
CA ARG A 81 -6.58 -5.30 0.63
C ARG A 81 -8.08 -5.55 0.74
N LYS A 82 -8.57 -5.86 1.94
CA LYS A 82 -10.01 -6.05 2.18
C LYS A 82 -10.78 -4.76 1.91
N ALA A 83 -10.28 -3.63 2.42
CA ALA A 83 -10.90 -2.33 2.20
C ALA A 83 -11.00 -1.99 0.72
N ILE A 84 -9.94 -2.16 -0.08
CA ILE A 84 -9.94 -1.93 -1.55
C ILE A 84 -11.06 -2.71 -2.25
N ARG A 85 -11.36 -3.94 -1.80
CA ARG A 85 -12.42 -4.77 -2.38
C ARG A 85 -13.82 -4.32 -1.95
N ASP A 86 -13.96 -3.86 -0.71
CA ASP A 86 -15.28 -3.60 -0.10
C ASP A 86 -15.76 -2.15 -0.32
N ILE A 87 -14.86 -1.22 -0.65
CA ILE A 87 -15.23 0.20 -0.85
C ILE A 87 -15.96 0.43 -2.18
N ALA A 88 -17.00 1.26 -2.12
CA ALA A 88 -17.77 1.63 -3.31
C ALA A 88 -17.09 2.70 -4.18
N LYS A 89 -16.15 3.48 -3.62
CA LYS A 89 -15.58 4.66 -4.29
C LYS A 89 -14.15 4.41 -4.74
N VAL A 90 -13.91 4.49 -6.05
CA VAL A 90 -12.59 4.21 -6.64
C VAL A 90 -11.46 5.09 -6.10
N ARG A 91 -11.73 6.38 -5.83
CA ARG A 91 -10.73 7.31 -5.27
C ARG A 91 -10.18 6.87 -3.92
N GLN A 92 -10.92 6.04 -3.20
CA GLN A 92 -10.47 5.51 -1.91
C GLN A 92 -9.58 4.30 -2.10
N ALA A 93 -9.84 3.52 -3.16
CA ALA A 93 -8.99 2.40 -3.54
C ALA A 93 -7.63 2.94 -3.96
N ILE A 94 -7.62 4.02 -4.73
CA ILE A 94 -6.44 4.78 -5.11
C ILE A 94 -5.69 5.27 -3.86
N ALA A 95 -6.37 5.97 -2.94
CA ALA A 95 -5.73 6.48 -1.73
C ALA A 95 -5.12 5.37 -0.86
N ILE A 96 -5.83 4.26 -0.67
CA ILE A 96 -5.33 3.09 0.08
C ILE A 96 -4.15 2.45 -0.66
N GLY A 97 -4.23 2.29 -1.99
CA GLY A 97 -3.17 1.76 -2.83
C GLY A 97 -1.89 2.61 -2.77
N ALA A 98 -2.02 3.94 -2.84
CA ALA A 98 -0.90 4.88 -2.71
C ALA A 98 -0.25 4.82 -1.32
N ALA A 99 -1.05 4.70 -0.25
CA ALA A 99 -0.53 4.54 1.10
C ALA A 99 0.24 3.21 1.25
N LEU A 100 -0.29 2.12 0.68
CA LEU A 100 0.41 0.83 0.62
C LEU A 100 1.72 0.92 -0.16
N LEU A 101 1.71 1.61 -1.31
CA LEU A 101 2.91 1.77 -2.13
C LEU A 101 3.99 2.56 -1.39
N THR A 102 3.60 3.56 -0.60
CA THR A 102 4.53 4.33 0.24
C THR A 102 5.20 3.42 1.28
N VAL A 103 4.44 2.55 1.94
CA VAL A 103 4.98 1.56 2.88
C VAL A 103 5.91 0.58 2.15
N ALA A 104 5.45 0.00 1.04
CA ALA A 104 6.24 -0.96 0.26
C ALA A 104 7.56 -0.34 -0.23
N SER A 105 7.53 0.90 -0.69
CA SER A 105 8.71 1.63 -1.15
C SER A 105 9.69 1.91 -0.01
N ALA A 106 9.21 2.32 1.18
CA ALA A 106 10.07 2.49 2.35
C ALA A 106 10.77 1.17 2.74
N ILE A 107 10.09 0.03 2.64
CA ILE A 107 10.68 -1.29 2.90
C ILE A 107 11.70 -1.64 1.82
N ALA A 108 11.32 -1.55 0.55
CA ALA A 108 12.17 -1.92 -0.59
C ALA A 108 13.44 -1.08 -0.69
N THR A 109 13.39 0.18 -0.25
CA THR A 109 14.53 1.10 -0.21
C THR A 109 15.29 1.07 1.12
N LYS A 110 14.91 0.19 2.06
CA LYS A 110 15.51 0.08 3.40
C LYS A 110 15.56 1.43 4.14
N ASN A 111 14.44 2.16 4.11
CA ASN A 111 14.31 3.47 4.74
C ASN A 111 13.48 3.39 6.04
N PRO A 112 14.11 3.16 7.21
CA PRO A 112 13.40 3.01 8.48
C PRO A 112 12.72 4.32 8.92
N ALA A 113 13.38 5.46 8.70
CA ALA A 113 12.85 6.79 9.01
C ALA A 113 11.57 7.12 8.23
N GLY A 114 11.49 6.65 6.97
CA GLY A 114 10.30 6.80 6.13
C GLY A 114 9.20 5.77 6.42
N LEU A 115 9.56 4.61 6.97
CA LEU A 115 8.61 3.51 7.15
C LEU A 115 7.57 3.81 8.23
N LYS A 116 7.97 4.28 9.41
CA LYS A 116 7.03 4.51 10.51
C LYS A 116 5.95 5.55 10.15
N PRO A 117 6.29 6.72 9.57
CA PRO A 117 5.28 7.67 9.10
C PRO A 117 4.38 7.10 8.00
N ALA A 118 4.94 6.35 7.04
CA ALA A 118 4.16 5.71 5.98
C ALA A 118 3.15 4.69 6.56
N PHE A 119 3.58 3.91 7.55
CA PHE A 119 2.72 2.93 8.21
C PHE A 119 1.60 3.58 9.02
N ASP A 120 1.87 4.68 9.72
CA ASP A 120 0.84 5.43 10.42
C ASP A 120 -0.16 6.06 9.43
N ALA A 121 0.32 6.63 8.33
CA ALA A 121 -0.53 7.20 7.28
C ALA A 121 -1.44 6.15 6.63
N LEU A 122 -0.95 4.92 6.42
CA LEU A 122 -1.78 3.80 5.98
C LEU A 122 -2.89 3.50 7.00
N LYS A 123 -2.55 3.39 8.29
CA LYS A 123 -3.53 3.13 9.35
C LYS A 123 -4.59 4.22 9.42
N ASP A 124 -4.23 5.47 9.21
CA ASP A 124 -5.17 6.59 9.23
C ASP A 124 -6.07 6.60 7.99
N THR A 125 -5.50 6.33 6.81
CA THR A 125 -6.26 6.16 5.57
C THR A 125 -7.33 5.05 5.70
N LEU A 126 -7.01 3.97 6.42
CA LEU A 126 -7.95 2.86 6.67
C LEU A 126 -9.03 3.17 7.71
N LYS A 127 -8.89 4.24 8.51
CA LYS A 127 -9.91 4.70 9.45
C LYS A 127 -10.84 5.73 8.83
N GLU A 128 -10.40 6.42 7.76
CA GLU A 128 -11.20 7.47 7.15
C GLU A 128 -12.49 6.88 6.54
N PRO A 129 -13.68 7.35 6.98
CA PRO A 129 -14.91 6.98 6.32
C PRO A 129 -14.94 7.58 4.91
N ALA A 130 -15.72 6.94 4.03
CA ALA A 130 -15.75 7.20 2.61
C ALA A 130 -16.13 8.64 2.15
N LYS A 131 -16.28 9.61 3.06
CA LYS A 131 -16.56 11.01 2.77
C LYS A 131 -15.35 11.94 2.95
N ALA A 132 -14.24 11.50 3.56
CA ALA A 132 -13.10 12.37 3.91
C ALA A 132 -11.99 12.44 2.84
N LEU A 133 -11.85 11.40 2.00
CA LEU A 133 -10.73 11.22 1.06
C LEU A 133 -10.72 12.18 -0.16
N GLY A 134 -11.56 13.22 -0.17
CA GLY A 134 -11.68 14.20 -1.26
C GLY A 134 -10.91 15.52 -1.07
N LYS A 135 -10.20 15.73 0.05
CA LYS A 135 -9.58 17.04 0.36
C LYS A 135 -8.06 17.05 0.57
N THR A 136 -7.38 15.90 0.55
CA THR A 136 -5.97 15.86 0.99
C THR A 136 -4.95 15.95 -0.16
N ILE A 137 -5.35 15.75 -1.43
CA ILE A 137 -4.38 15.72 -2.55
C ILE A 137 -3.97 17.12 -3.03
N VAL A 138 -4.78 18.17 -2.81
CA VAL A 138 -4.49 19.51 -3.37
C VAL A 138 -3.48 20.33 -2.53
N LYS A 139 -3.20 19.96 -1.27
CA LYS A 139 -2.43 20.83 -0.37
C LYS A 139 -0.93 20.54 -0.25
N LYS A 140 -0.40 19.48 -0.86
CA LYS A 140 1.03 19.11 -0.75
C LYS A 140 1.90 19.50 -1.95
N VAL A 141 1.35 20.20 -2.95
CA VAL A 141 2.11 20.69 -4.12
C VAL A 141 2.33 22.21 -4.11
N THR A 142 1.79 22.93 -3.12
CA THR A 142 1.94 24.38 -2.99
C THR A 142 2.27 24.81 -1.56
N GLY A 143 3.23 24.15 -0.93
CA GLY A 143 3.79 24.54 0.36
C GLY A 143 5.27 24.20 0.42
#